data_AF-I4YKR1-F1
#
_entry.id   AF-I4YKR1-F1
#
_cell.length_a   1.000
_cell.length_b   1.000
_cell.length_c   1.000
_cell.angle_alpha   90.00
_cell.angle_beta   90.00
_cell.angle_gamma   90.00
#
_symmetry.space_group_name_H-M   'P 1'
#
loop_
_entity.id
_entity.type
_entity.pdbx_description
1 polymer ?
#
loop_
_entity_poly.entity_id
_entity_poly.type
_entity_poly.pdbx_seq_one_letter_code
_entity_poly.pdbx_strand_id
1 'polypeptide(L)'
;MNRVWTEEELEILRRDREAKVPVPVTAAKLGRPVPATYARARLIGTLVQPHQTWDEASVARLRELVSADPPLTDKLIAAELGRTVTQIRWKMQDLGLIGVRDLSKLAKITAAGMARPKAPQAQASKPAAATPPAQKPVRLPTPERHPPIARAEMPAPTAVPVARKVLPSIDVQAAIVQAIKVLEASMADHLKTMVAETEAGMIRAARAAIAEKGRIDQRLVIRVKRSAEAAARRDAEAKKAEAETRQRQMETWKAEAEAKRQGAEAARHAREEAARRVQEEKARAEKVRQEKAREEKALRERVQAAAPRPAQKPKEPEKKAVLPTVQGMSRVAPLRPAPQPVAPAVPKIVVTEAPAAPRAEEPDTTGGQTSGRGGWKSVRRDPARALAQAKAKAKPANRADAIDLAQAAQAAIERFIAERGVTKSESSGIQAVVSRLQARGYIVVRDETGWTIDQRHRVGSEAELFAFAEARGITLSVAA
;
A
#
# COMPACT_ATOMS: atom_id res chain seq x y z
N MET A 1 24.45 -5.91 10.92
CA MET A 1 23.99 -6.55 12.17
C MET A 1 23.35 -5.50 13.06
N ASN A 2 22.16 -5.73 13.61
CA ASN A 2 21.51 -4.79 14.51
C ASN A 2 22.13 -4.90 15.91
N ARG A 3 23.07 -4.00 16.25
CA ARG A 3 23.67 -3.93 17.58
C ARG A 3 22.57 -3.67 18.62
N VAL A 4 22.32 -4.62 19.51
CA VAL A 4 21.33 -4.51 20.59
C VAL A 4 21.67 -3.31 21.48
N TRP A 5 20.66 -2.56 21.95
CA TRP A 5 20.86 -1.44 22.87
C TRP A 5 21.06 -1.96 24.28
N THR A 6 22.19 -1.61 24.88
CA THR A 6 22.51 -1.94 26.29
C THR A 6 21.83 -0.95 27.23
N GLU A 7 21.56 -1.35 28.48
CA GLU A 7 20.91 -0.47 29.45
C GLU A 7 21.76 0.79 29.76
N GLU A 8 23.08 0.67 29.73
CA GLU A 8 24.02 1.79 29.89
C GLU A 8 23.84 2.85 28.78
N GLU A 9 23.70 2.42 27.52
CA GLU A 9 23.47 3.33 26.40
C GLU A 9 22.08 3.99 26.50
N LEU A 10 21.08 3.29 27.03
CA LEU A 10 19.75 3.86 27.29
C LEU A 10 19.81 4.90 28.40
N GLU A 11 20.60 4.66 29.45
CA GLU A 11 20.77 5.59 30.56
C GLU A 11 21.52 6.85 30.15
N ILE A 12 22.60 6.72 29.35
CA ILE A 12 23.27 7.86 28.73
C ILE A 12 22.29 8.66 27.86
N LEU A 13 21.44 7.98 27.09
CA LEU A 13 20.43 8.63 26.27
C LEU A 13 19.35 9.33 27.11
N ARG A 14 18.93 8.78 28.26
CA ARG A 14 18.00 9.46 29.20
C ARG A 14 18.64 10.73 29.76
N ARG A 15 19.85 10.62 30.30
CA ARG A 15 20.62 11.73 30.90
C ARG A 15 20.91 12.85 29.92
N ASP A 16 21.43 12.53 28.73
CA ASP A 16 21.74 13.53 27.70
C ASP A 16 20.46 14.25 27.21
N ARG A 17 19.31 13.56 27.19
CA ARG A 17 18.02 14.16 26.80
C ARG A 17 17.46 15.07 27.88
N GLU A 18 17.57 14.69 29.15
CA GLU A 18 17.22 15.55 30.29
C GLU A 18 18.06 16.83 30.31
N ALA A 19 19.35 16.70 29.99
CA ALA A 19 20.28 17.83 29.80
C ALA A 19 20.09 18.61 28.47
N LYS A 20 19.06 18.27 27.67
CA LYS A 20 18.75 18.91 26.36
C LYS A 20 19.89 18.86 25.33
N VAL A 21 20.77 17.86 25.42
CA VAL A 21 21.85 17.65 24.44
C VAL A 21 21.25 17.25 23.07
N PRO A 22 21.74 17.82 21.94
CA PRO A 22 21.31 17.41 20.62
C PRO A 22 21.61 15.93 20.34
N VAL A 23 20.63 15.20 19.78
CA VAL A 23 20.75 13.76 19.48
C VAL A 23 21.97 13.40 18.62
N PRO A 24 22.42 14.21 17.63
CA PRO A 24 23.64 13.90 16.87
C PRO A 24 24.90 13.82 17.75
N VAL A 25 24.99 14.64 18.80
CA VAL A 25 26.12 14.64 19.75
C VAL A 25 26.09 13.35 20.58
N THR A 26 24.92 12.98 21.10
CA THR A 26 24.76 11.71 21.84
C THR A 26 25.01 10.50 20.94
N ALA A 27 24.58 10.54 19.67
CA ALA A 27 24.83 9.46 18.71
C ALA A 27 26.34 9.27 18.46
N ALA A 28 27.10 10.36 18.36
CA ALA A 28 28.56 10.33 18.27
C ALA A 28 29.19 9.74 19.53
N LYS A 29 28.75 10.15 20.73
CA LYS A 29 29.23 9.58 22.02
C LYS A 29 29.01 8.06 22.12
N LEU A 30 27.88 7.56 21.61
CA LEU A 30 27.51 6.13 21.68
C LEU A 30 28.09 5.29 20.54
N GLY A 31 28.73 5.92 19.54
CA GLY A 31 29.18 5.24 18.32
C GLY A 31 28.04 4.60 17.54
N ARG A 32 26.86 5.25 17.51
CA ARG A 32 25.66 4.74 16.85
C ARG A 32 25.19 5.69 15.74
N PRO A 33 24.56 5.17 14.67
CA PRO A 33 24.04 6.02 13.60
C PRO A 33 22.90 6.89 14.11
N VAL A 34 22.95 8.18 13.74
CA VAL A 34 22.00 9.22 14.17
C VAL A 34 20.52 8.80 14.02
N PRO A 35 20.06 8.20 12.90
CA PRO A 35 18.67 7.76 12.77
C PRO A 35 18.26 6.69 13.79
N ALA A 36 19.18 5.77 14.15
CA ALA A 36 18.90 4.74 15.14
C ALA A 36 18.76 5.33 16.55
N THR A 37 19.59 6.32 16.89
CA THR A 37 19.51 7.05 18.17
C THR A 37 18.22 7.85 18.28
N TYR A 38 17.77 8.51 17.20
CA TYR A 38 16.46 9.17 17.15
C TYR A 38 15.30 8.20 17.35
N ALA A 39 15.32 7.06 16.64
CA ALA A 39 14.28 6.04 16.77
C ALA A 39 14.22 5.48 18.19
N ARG A 40 15.38 5.24 18.82
CA ARG A 40 15.43 4.72 20.19
C ARG A 40 14.98 5.77 21.21
N ALA A 41 15.42 7.02 21.10
CA ALA A 41 14.96 8.10 21.96
C ALA A 41 13.44 8.28 21.90
N ARG A 42 12.84 8.07 20.72
CA ARG A 42 11.39 8.06 20.54
C ARG A 42 10.71 6.89 21.27
N LEU A 43 11.29 5.68 21.20
CA LEU A 43 10.75 4.49 21.87
C LEU A 43 10.81 4.58 23.40
N ILE A 44 11.87 5.18 23.97
CA ILE A 44 12.00 5.38 25.42
C ILE A 44 11.12 6.55 25.91
N GLY A 45 10.53 7.34 25.00
CA GLY A 45 9.74 8.52 25.34
C GLY A 45 10.57 9.74 25.76
N THR A 46 11.91 9.68 25.64
CA THR A 46 12.80 10.81 25.96
C THR A 46 12.87 11.84 24.83
N LEU A 47 12.46 11.45 23.62
CA LEU A 47 12.18 12.36 22.52
C LEU A 47 10.70 12.76 22.56
N VAL A 48 10.36 13.58 23.55
CA VAL A 48 9.17 14.43 23.46
C VAL A 48 9.53 15.48 22.41
N GLN A 49 9.26 15.21 21.13
CA GLN A 49 8.89 16.33 20.28
C GLN A 49 7.71 16.95 21.00
N PRO A 50 7.76 18.23 21.42
CA PRO A 50 6.56 18.89 21.89
C PRO A 50 5.58 18.82 20.73
N HIS A 51 4.68 17.83 20.78
CA HIS A 51 3.59 17.71 19.85
C HIS A 51 2.72 18.89 20.18
N GLN A 52 2.98 20.00 19.52
CA GLN A 52 2.16 21.18 19.67
C GLN A 52 0.77 20.77 19.21
N THR A 53 -0.14 20.64 20.18
CA THR A 53 -1.51 20.24 19.93
C THR A 53 -2.12 21.25 18.96
N TRP A 54 -2.97 20.77 18.06
CA TRP A 54 -3.69 21.64 17.15
C TRP A 54 -4.96 22.08 17.86
N ASP A 55 -4.90 23.26 18.46
CA ASP A 55 -6.06 23.97 18.98
C ASP A 55 -6.97 24.40 17.82
N GLU A 56 -8.26 24.59 18.13
CA GLU A 56 -9.28 24.91 17.14
C GLU A 56 -9.00 26.24 16.45
N ALA A 57 -8.42 27.22 17.16
CA ALA A 57 -8.04 28.52 16.60
C ALA A 57 -6.90 28.38 15.58
N SER A 58 -5.83 27.62 15.89
CA SER A 58 -4.78 27.31 14.89
C SER A 58 -5.33 26.59 13.67
N VAL A 59 -6.30 25.69 13.83
CA VAL A 59 -6.92 24.98 12.71
C VAL A 59 -7.81 25.92 11.87
N ALA A 60 -8.54 26.84 12.50
CA ALA A 60 -9.31 27.86 11.79
C ALA A 60 -8.39 28.79 11.00
N ARG A 61 -7.31 29.27 11.62
CA ARG A 61 -6.29 30.11 10.95
C ARG A 61 -5.62 29.37 9.80
N LEU A 62 -5.34 28.08 9.95
CA LEU A 62 -4.83 27.25 8.85
C LEU A 62 -5.82 27.19 7.67
N ARG A 63 -7.12 27.01 7.92
CA ARG A 63 -8.13 27.02 6.86
C ARG A 63 -8.23 28.37 6.16
N GLU A 64 -8.16 29.46 6.92
CA GLU A 64 -8.15 30.82 6.38
C GLU A 64 -6.94 31.05 5.47
N LEU A 65 -5.73 30.73 5.92
CA LEU A 65 -4.49 30.89 5.14
C LEU A 65 -4.45 30.00 3.89
N VAL A 66 -5.05 28.81 3.94
CA VAL A 66 -5.14 27.90 2.80
C VAL A 66 -6.15 28.39 1.75
N SER A 67 -7.23 29.05 2.18
CA SER A 67 -8.29 29.58 1.32
C SER A 67 -8.04 31.00 0.81
N ALA A 68 -7.00 31.69 1.28
CA ALA A 68 -6.63 33.02 0.80
C ALA A 68 -6.30 33.01 -0.71
N ASP A 69 -6.74 34.04 -1.44
CA ASP A 69 -6.37 34.27 -2.85
C ASP A 69 -5.49 35.54 -2.91
N PRO A 70 -4.20 35.44 -3.28
CA PRO A 70 -3.48 34.28 -3.81
C PRO A 70 -3.11 33.19 -2.77
N PRO A 71 -3.08 31.90 -3.15
CA PRO A 71 -2.79 30.81 -2.21
C PRO A 71 -1.35 30.92 -1.68
N LEU A 72 -1.23 31.00 -0.36
CA LEU A 72 0.06 31.02 0.35
C LEU A 72 0.80 29.68 0.16
N THR A 73 2.13 29.75 0.05
CA THR A 73 2.97 28.54 0.02
C THR A 73 3.06 27.92 1.41
N ASP A 74 3.26 26.60 1.47
CA ASP A 74 3.32 25.87 2.75
C ASP A 74 4.41 26.41 3.70
N LYS A 75 5.47 27.00 3.13
CA LYS A 75 6.54 27.67 3.89
C LYS A 75 6.07 28.94 4.58
N LEU A 76 5.25 29.75 3.90
CA LEU A 76 4.70 30.98 4.48
C LEU A 76 3.65 30.66 5.55
N ILE A 77 2.79 29.67 5.30
CA ILE A 77 1.81 29.18 6.28
C ILE A 77 2.53 28.63 7.53
N ALA A 78 3.63 27.89 7.33
CA ALA A 78 4.46 27.38 8.41
C ALA A 78 5.09 28.50 9.24
N ALA A 79 5.62 29.55 8.60
CA ALA A 79 6.18 30.71 9.27
C ALA A 79 5.10 31.47 10.08
N GLU A 80 3.93 31.71 9.48
CA GLU A 80 2.81 32.42 10.10
C GLU A 80 2.26 31.69 11.35
N LEU A 81 2.17 30.36 11.30
CA LEU A 81 1.67 29.56 12.42
C LEU A 81 2.76 29.13 13.41
N GLY A 82 4.02 29.50 13.18
CA GLY A 82 5.16 29.09 14.00
C GLY A 82 5.37 27.57 14.05
N ARG A 83 4.99 26.84 12.99
CA ARG A 83 5.04 25.37 12.90
C ARG A 83 5.91 24.92 11.74
N THR A 84 6.33 23.66 11.72
CA THR A 84 7.15 23.14 10.61
C THR A 84 6.28 22.85 9.37
N VAL A 85 6.86 22.98 8.17
CA VAL A 85 6.20 22.70 6.89
C VAL A 85 5.59 21.29 6.86
N THR A 86 6.29 20.30 7.41
CA THR A 86 5.78 18.92 7.49
C THR A 86 4.55 18.81 8.38
N GLN A 87 4.52 19.49 9.54
CA GLN A 87 3.36 19.51 10.43
C GLN A 87 2.15 20.18 9.76
N ILE A 88 2.35 21.31 9.06
CA ILE A 88 1.29 21.97 8.28
C ILE A 88 0.74 21.01 7.24
N ARG A 89 1.62 20.38 6.44
CA ARG A 89 1.21 19.48 5.36
C ARG A 89 0.44 18.26 5.87
N TRP A 90 0.90 17.65 6.96
CA TRP A 90 0.19 16.55 7.61
C TRP A 90 -1.18 16.99 8.10
N LYS A 91 -1.29 18.17 8.71
CA LYS A 91 -2.58 18.66 9.19
C LYS A 91 -3.53 19.04 8.06
N MET A 92 -3.02 19.62 6.97
CA MET A 92 -3.82 19.85 5.76
C MET A 92 -4.33 18.55 5.16
N GLN A 93 -3.53 17.48 5.17
CA GLN A 93 -3.96 16.15 4.71
C GLN A 93 -5.07 15.57 5.59
N ASP A 94 -4.88 15.63 6.91
CA ASP A 94 -5.85 15.17 7.92
C ASP A 94 -7.20 15.89 7.78
N LEU A 95 -7.17 17.18 7.46
CA LEU A 95 -8.38 18.00 7.24
C LEU A 95 -8.95 17.90 5.83
N GLY A 96 -8.33 17.15 4.91
CA GLY A 96 -8.77 17.05 3.51
C GLY A 96 -8.56 18.32 2.66
N LEU A 97 -7.76 19.28 3.15
CA LEU A 97 -7.55 20.58 2.49
C LEU A 97 -6.56 20.52 1.31
N ILE A 98 -5.82 19.42 1.15
CA ILE A 98 -4.84 19.26 0.05
C ILE A 98 -5.53 19.23 -1.32
N GLY A 99 -6.75 18.69 -1.43
CA GLY A 99 -7.49 18.61 -2.69
C GLY A 99 -8.21 19.91 -3.08
N VAL A 100 -8.40 20.84 -2.13
CA VAL A 100 -9.13 22.10 -2.35
C VAL A 100 -8.22 23.19 -2.91
N ARG A 101 -6.90 23.08 -2.72
CA ARG A 101 -5.95 24.09 -3.21
C ARG A 101 -5.73 23.89 -4.72
N ASP A 102 -5.96 24.95 -5.49
CA ASP A 102 -5.60 24.99 -6.92
C ASP A 102 -4.09 24.88 -7.07
N LEU A 103 -3.59 23.65 -7.21
CA LEU A 103 -2.17 23.36 -7.42
C LEU A 103 -1.61 24.10 -8.65
N SER A 104 -2.46 24.34 -9.65
CA SER A 104 -2.16 25.13 -10.84
C SER A 104 -1.84 26.60 -10.52
N LYS A 105 -2.52 27.22 -9.55
CA LYS A 105 -2.24 28.60 -9.13
C LYS A 105 -0.95 28.68 -8.31
N LEU A 106 -0.71 27.71 -7.43
CA LEU A 106 0.56 27.62 -6.68
C LEU A 106 1.76 27.40 -7.59
N ALA A 107 1.63 26.55 -8.61
CA ALA A 107 2.69 26.31 -9.58
C ALA A 107 3.05 27.59 -10.32
N LYS A 108 2.04 28.40 -10.72
CA LYS A 108 2.26 29.72 -11.33
C LYS A 108 2.96 30.71 -10.39
N ILE A 109 2.53 30.80 -9.12
CA ILE A 109 3.15 31.70 -8.12
C ILE A 109 4.57 31.25 -7.79
N THR A 110 4.80 29.95 -7.65
CA THR A 110 6.13 29.40 -7.38
C THR A 110 7.06 29.60 -8.58
N ALA A 111 6.56 29.42 -9.81
CA ALA A 111 7.30 29.71 -11.03
C ALA A 111 7.61 31.20 -11.17
N ALA A 112 6.67 32.09 -10.83
CA ALA A 112 6.88 33.53 -10.84
C ALA A 112 7.88 33.99 -9.78
N GLY A 113 7.86 33.39 -8.58
CA GLY A 113 8.81 33.70 -7.51
C GLY A 113 10.22 33.10 -7.72
N MET A 114 10.33 31.98 -8.44
CA MET A 114 11.62 31.39 -8.82
C MET A 114 12.16 31.93 -10.15
N ALA A 115 11.36 32.68 -10.91
CA ALA A 115 11.84 33.52 -11.99
C ALA A 115 12.68 34.65 -11.38
N ARG A 116 13.91 34.29 -11.01
CA ARG A 116 14.97 35.20 -10.58
C ARG A 116 14.94 36.38 -11.55
N PRO A 117 14.76 37.63 -11.07
CA PRO A 117 14.73 38.79 -11.94
C PRO A 117 15.98 38.72 -12.80
N LYS A 118 15.76 38.58 -14.11
CA LYS A 118 16.82 38.57 -15.11
C LYS A 118 17.52 39.89 -14.91
N ALA A 119 18.68 39.87 -14.26
CA ALA A 119 19.45 41.07 -14.00
C ALA A 119 19.52 41.84 -15.32
N PRO A 120 19.17 43.14 -15.35
CA PRO A 120 19.26 43.91 -16.58
C PRO A 120 20.67 43.72 -17.09
N GLN A 121 20.74 43.21 -18.32
CA GLN A 121 21.98 42.91 -19.01
C GLN A 121 22.72 44.23 -19.15
N ALA A 122 23.59 44.52 -18.17
CA ALA A 122 24.45 45.68 -18.18
C ALA A 122 25.30 45.56 -19.45
N GLN A 123 25.13 46.53 -20.34
CA GLN A 123 25.98 46.71 -21.50
C GLN A 123 27.43 46.72 -21.02
N ALA A 124 28.23 45.80 -21.56
CA ALA A 124 29.61 45.62 -21.18
C ALA A 124 30.44 46.84 -21.60
N SER A 125 30.57 47.81 -20.69
CA SER A 125 31.78 48.62 -20.60
C SER A 125 32.88 47.74 -19.96
N LYS A 126 33.91 47.52 -20.77
CA LYS A 126 35.22 46.92 -20.47
C LYS A 126 35.68 47.18 -19.02
N PRO A 127 35.85 46.16 -18.16
CA PRO A 127 36.52 46.34 -16.89
C PRO A 127 38.01 46.01 -17.00
N ALA A 128 38.80 46.91 -16.44
CA ALA A 128 40.21 46.73 -16.14
C ALA A 128 40.43 45.59 -15.14
N ALA A 129 41.63 45.01 -15.22
CA ALA A 129 42.11 43.89 -14.42
C ALA A 129 41.91 44.11 -12.91
N ALA A 130 41.20 43.17 -12.28
CA ALA A 130 41.18 43.00 -10.83
C ALA A 130 41.60 41.56 -10.50
N THR A 131 42.70 41.48 -9.76
CA THR A 131 43.41 40.30 -9.27
C THR A 131 42.53 39.42 -8.38
N PRO A 132 42.51 38.08 -8.56
CA PRO A 132 41.81 37.18 -7.64
C PRO A 132 42.63 36.89 -6.37
N PRO A 133 41.99 36.65 -5.21
CA PRO A 133 42.68 36.30 -3.97
C PRO A 133 43.21 34.86 -4.01
N ALA A 134 44.47 34.72 -3.59
CA ALA A 134 45.20 33.48 -3.50
C ALA A 134 44.50 32.42 -2.63
N GLN A 135 44.10 31.31 -3.27
CA GLN A 135 43.75 30.08 -2.58
C GLN A 135 45.05 29.36 -2.18
N LYS A 136 45.19 29.05 -0.89
CA LYS A 136 46.29 28.26 -0.34
C LYS A 136 46.22 26.82 -0.90
N PRO A 137 47.30 26.26 -1.48
CA PRO A 137 47.30 24.88 -1.92
C PRO A 137 47.39 23.93 -0.71
N VAL A 138 46.50 22.94 -0.72
CA VAL A 138 46.51 21.78 0.17
C VAL A 138 47.77 20.96 -0.14
N ARG A 139 48.54 20.64 0.91
CA ARG A 139 49.77 19.84 0.86
C ARG A 139 49.48 18.44 0.29
N LEU A 140 50.18 18.10 -0.79
CA LEU A 140 50.34 16.73 -1.26
C LEU A 140 51.28 15.94 -0.32
N PRO A 141 51.06 14.63 -0.12
CA PRO A 141 51.95 13.79 0.66
C PRO A 141 53.27 13.52 -0.07
N THR A 142 54.33 13.51 0.73
CA THR A 142 55.74 13.30 0.40
C THR A 142 55.98 11.96 -0.31
N PRO A 143 56.74 11.89 -1.41
CA PRO A 143 57.20 10.62 -1.96
C PRO A 143 58.29 10.01 -1.08
N GLU A 144 58.16 8.71 -0.81
CA GLU A 144 59.12 7.90 -0.07
C GLU A 144 60.50 7.90 -0.75
N ARG A 145 61.54 8.05 0.08
CA ARG A 145 62.94 7.89 -0.29
C ARG A 145 63.21 6.44 -0.71
N HIS A 146 63.57 6.23 -1.97
CA HIS A 146 64.27 5.03 -2.38
C HIS A 146 65.71 5.00 -1.81
N PRO A 147 66.24 3.83 -1.43
CA PRO A 147 67.60 3.68 -0.93
C PRO A 147 68.66 3.88 -2.04
N PRO A 148 69.91 4.22 -1.66
CA PRO A 148 70.97 4.53 -2.62
C PRO A 148 71.40 3.29 -3.40
N ILE A 149 71.32 3.39 -4.73
CA ILE A 149 71.91 2.41 -5.65
C ILE A 149 73.44 2.51 -5.53
N ALA A 150 74.05 1.38 -5.19
CA ALA A 150 75.50 1.22 -5.10
C ALA A 150 76.17 1.58 -6.43
N ARG A 151 77.20 2.42 -6.35
CA ARG A 151 78.12 2.70 -7.46
C ARG A 151 78.80 1.40 -7.88
N ALA A 152 78.41 0.87 -9.03
CA ALA A 152 79.21 -0.10 -9.74
C ALA A 152 80.40 0.62 -10.38
N GLU A 153 81.60 0.23 -9.97
CA GLU A 153 82.86 0.61 -10.60
C GLU A 153 82.83 0.18 -12.08
N MET A 154 83.01 1.15 -12.97
CA MET A 154 83.30 0.87 -14.37
C MET A 154 84.81 0.89 -14.61
N PRO A 155 85.32 -0.04 -15.44
CA PRO A 155 86.74 -0.15 -15.72
C PRO A 155 87.23 0.97 -16.65
N ALA A 156 88.47 1.38 -16.43
CA ALA A 156 89.18 2.38 -17.20
C ALA A 156 89.26 2.00 -18.70
N PRO A 157 88.84 2.89 -19.63
CA PRO A 157 89.12 2.70 -21.04
C PRO A 157 90.52 3.19 -21.39
N THR A 158 91.26 2.28 -21.99
CA THR A 158 92.57 2.43 -22.62
C THR A 158 92.55 3.55 -23.65
N ALA A 159 93.51 4.47 -23.54
CA ALA A 159 93.69 5.60 -24.43
C ALA A 159 94.17 5.13 -25.82
N VAL A 160 93.32 5.28 -26.83
CA VAL A 160 93.71 5.20 -28.25
C VAL A 160 93.74 6.63 -28.81
N PRO A 161 94.83 7.06 -29.47
CA PRO A 161 94.95 8.41 -30.02
C PRO A 161 94.08 8.55 -31.27
N VAL A 162 92.88 9.12 -31.12
CA VAL A 162 92.02 9.46 -32.25
C VAL A 162 92.43 10.83 -32.80
N ALA A 163 92.83 10.82 -34.07
CA ALA A 163 93.15 12.01 -34.86
C ALA A 163 92.04 13.06 -34.76
N ARG A 164 92.41 14.27 -34.33
CA ARG A 164 91.52 15.44 -34.25
C ARG A 164 91.06 15.85 -35.64
N LYS A 165 89.90 15.33 -36.06
CA LYS A 165 89.11 15.91 -37.14
C LYS A 165 88.63 17.27 -36.66
N VAL A 166 89.06 18.34 -37.34
CA VAL A 166 88.60 19.71 -37.09
C VAL A 166 87.09 19.72 -37.31
N LEU A 167 86.34 19.81 -36.22
CA LEU A 167 84.89 19.93 -36.27
C LEU A 167 84.54 21.33 -36.81
N PRO A 168 83.55 21.45 -37.71
CA PRO A 168 83.08 22.74 -38.16
C PRO A 168 82.59 23.55 -36.95
N SER A 169 82.88 24.85 -36.93
CA SER A 169 82.38 25.76 -35.90
C SER A 169 80.85 25.85 -36.00
N ILE A 170 80.16 25.04 -35.22
CA ILE A 170 78.71 25.09 -35.10
C ILE A 170 78.36 26.36 -34.32
N ASP A 171 77.52 27.20 -34.91
CA ASP A 171 76.89 28.30 -34.19
C ASP A 171 75.92 27.73 -33.14
N VAL A 172 76.41 27.63 -31.91
CA VAL A 172 75.71 27.05 -30.76
C VAL A 172 74.39 27.77 -30.50
N GLN A 173 74.33 29.08 -30.75
CA GLN A 173 73.15 29.88 -30.46
C GLN A 173 72.01 29.57 -31.45
N ALA A 174 72.34 29.43 -32.74
CA ALA A 174 71.39 28.99 -33.75
C ALA A 174 70.85 27.58 -33.47
N ALA A 175 71.73 26.66 -33.03
CA ALA A 175 71.34 25.30 -32.66
C ALA A 175 70.37 25.26 -31.46
N ILE A 176 70.60 26.08 -30.43
CA ILE A 176 69.71 26.19 -29.27
C ILE A 176 68.35 26.74 -29.69
N VAL A 177 68.30 27.80 -30.51
CA VAL A 177 67.02 28.37 -30.98
C VAL A 177 66.24 27.36 -31.82
N GLN A 178 66.90 26.57 -32.66
CA GLN A 178 66.25 25.49 -33.40
C GLN A 178 65.72 24.40 -32.46
N ALA A 179 66.50 23.99 -31.46
CA ALA A 179 66.08 22.98 -30.48
C ALA A 179 64.85 23.43 -29.69
N ILE A 180 64.79 24.70 -29.27
CA ILE A 180 63.62 25.27 -28.58
C ILE A 180 62.39 25.23 -29.49
N LYS A 181 62.51 25.65 -30.76
CA LYS A 181 61.37 25.61 -31.71
C LYS A 181 60.86 24.19 -31.96
N VAL A 182 61.76 23.21 -32.05
CA VAL A 182 61.37 21.79 -32.20
C VAL A 182 60.64 21.30 -30.95
N LEU A 183 61.13 21.65 -29.76
CA LEU A 183 60.47 21.29 -28.50
C LEU A 183 59.09 21.94 -28.37
N GLU A 184 58.96 23.23 -28.70
CA GLU A 184 57.68 23.95 -28.70
C GLU A 184 56.66 23.31 -29.65
N ALA A 185 57.08 22.97 -30.87
CA ALA A 185 56.23 22.26 -31.83
C ALA A 185 55.80 20.88 -31.29
N SER A 186 56.73 20.12 -30.72
CA SER A 186 56.44 18.81 -30.11
C SER A 186 55.46 18.92 -28.94
N MET A 187 55.62 19.93 -28.07
CA MET A 187 54.70 20.16 -26.95
C MET A 187 53.32 20.60 -27.43
N ALA A 188 53.25 21.45 -28.45
CA ALA A 188 51.98 21.88 -29.04
C ALA A 188 51.21 20.69 -29.64
N ASP A 189 51.89 19.80 -30.35
CA ASP A 189 51.25 18.61 -30.94
C ASP A 189 50.84 17.59 -29.88
N HIS A 190 51.65 17.42 -28.81
CA HIS A 190 51.26 16.60 -27.66
C HIS A 190 50.01 17.15 -26.96
N LEU A 191 49.94 18.47 -26.73
CA LEU A 191 48.76 19.12 -26.14
C LEU A 191 47.51 18.97 -27.01
N LYS A 192 47.62 19.15 -28.33
CA LYS A 192 46.50 18.92 -29.26
C LYS A 192 46.00 17.48 -29.17
N THR A 193 46.91 16.51 -29.10
CA THR A 193 46.57 15.09 -28.99
C THR A 193 45.84 14.79 -27.69
N MET A 194 46.33 15.28 -26.55
CA MET A 194 45.64 15.09 -25.27
C MET A 194 44.26 15.74 -25.25
N VAL A 195 44.13 16.96 -25.79
CA VAL A 195 42.83 17.64 -25.89
C VAL A 195 41.86 16.82 -26.75
N ALA A 196 42.28 16.36 -27.93
CA ALA A 196 41.46 15.53 -28.80
C ALA A 196 41.03 14.21 -28.13
N GLU A 197 41.92 13.55 -27.38
CA GLU A 197 41.59 12.33 -26.62
C GLU A 197 40.58 12.60 -25.51
N THR A 198 40.74 13.70 -24.77
CA THR A 198 39.80 14.08 -23.71
C THR A 198 38.42 14.43 -24.27
N GLU A 199 38.36 15.16 -25.39
CA GLU A 199 37.12 15.48 -26.10
C GLU A 199 36.44 14.21 -26.62
N ALA A 200 37.19 13.29 -27.23
CA ALA A 200 36.65 12.00 -27.66
C ALA A 200 36.14 11.16 -26.48
N GLY A 201 36.82 11.21 -25.33
CA GLY A 201 36.36 10.62 -24.07
C GLY A 201 35.02 11.20 -23.61
N MET A 202 34.89 12.53 -23.57
CA MET A 202 33.66 13.21 -23.19
C MET A 202 32.49 12.89 -24.13
N ILE A 203 32.73 12.86 -25.45
CA ILE A 203 31.71 12.52 -26.45
C ILE A 203 31.24 11.07 -26.27
N ARG A 204 32.16 10.13 -26.03
CA ARG A 204 31.80 8.72 -25.74
C ARG A 204 30.96 8.60 -24.47
N ALA A 205 31.36 9.28 -23.39
CA ALA A 205 30.61 9.30 -22.14
C ALA A 205 29.21 9.90 -22.32
N ALA A 206 29.08 11.01 -23.06
CA ALA A 206 27.80 11.63 -23.35
C ALA A 206 26.87 10.70 -24.16
N ARG A 207 27.39 10.01 -25.18
CA ARG A 207 26.63 9.03 -25.96
C ARG A 207 26.16 7.85 -25.11
N ALA A 208 27.01 7.34 -24.23
CA ALA A 208 26.65 6.27 -23.29
C ALA A 208 25.54 6.72 -22.31
N ALA A 209 25.63 7.94 -21.79
CA ALA A 209 24.60 8.50 -20.91
C ALA A 209 23.25 8.67 -21.63
N ILE A 210 23.25 9.12 -22.89
CA ILE A 210 22.03 9.22 -23.70
C ILE A 210 21.41 7.83 -23.93
N ALA A 211 22.24 6.83 -24.25
CA ALA A 211 21.77 5.45 -24.43
C ALA A 211 21.17 4.87 -23.14
N GLU A 212 21.80 5.10 -21.99
CA GLU A 212 21.28 4.62 -20.71
C GLU A 212 19.97 5.32 -20.32
N LYS A 213 19.86 6.63 -20.57
CA LYS A 213 18.58 7.35 -20.41
C LYS A 213 17.47 6.70 -21.25
N GLY A 214 17.75 6.35 -22.50
CA GLY A 214 16.78 5.65 -23.37
C GLY A 214 16.33 4.29 -22.78
N ARG A 215 17.24 3.52 -22.18
CA ARG A 215 16.89 2.26 -21.50
C ARG A 215 16.03 2.49 -20.26
N ILE A 216 16.32 3.54 -19.48
CA ILE A 216 15.52 3.92 -18.31
C ILE A 216 14.10 4.30 -18.75
N ASP A 217 13.96 5.10 -19.80
CA ASP A 217 12.67 5.52 -20.35
C ASP A 217 11.86 4.29 -20.83
N GLN A 218 12.49 3.35 -21.54
CA GLN A 218 11.84 2.09 -21.94
C GLN A 218 11.37 1.26 -20.73
N ARG A 219 12.19 1.14 -19.67
CA ARG A 219 11.81 0.44 -18.44
C ARG A 219 10.63 1.11 -17.75
N LEU A 220 10.56 2.44 -17.76
CA LEU A 220 9.43 3.20 -17.22
C LEU A 220 8.16 2.94 -18.04
N VAL A 221 8.23 2.96 -19.37
CA VAL A 221 7.09 2.63 -20.25
C VAL A 221 6.58 1.22 -19.98
N ILE A 222 7.46 0.23 -19.85
CA ILE A 222 7.07 -1.15 -19.52
C ILE A 222 6.38 -1.21 -18.15
N ARG A 223 6.89 -0.49 -17.15
CA ARG A 223 6.29 -0.43 -15.81
C ARG A 223 4.89 0.18 -15.84
N VAL A 224 4.71 1.29 -16.57
CA VAL A 224 3.40 1.94 -16.75
C VAL A 224 2.44 0.97 -17.43
N LYS A 225 2.85 0.31 -18.53
CA LYS A 225 2.02 -0.69 -19.23
C LYS A 225 1.59 -1.83 -18.31
N ARG A 226 2.52 -2.43 -17.55
CA ARG A 226 2.21 -3.49 -16.58
C ARG A 226 1.27 -3.02 -15.48
N SER A 227 1.42 -1.78 -15.01
CA SER A 227 0.52 -1.21 -13.99
C SER A 227 -0.90 -1.00 -14.52
N ALA A 228 -1.03 -0.55 -15.78
CA ALA A 228 -2.32 -0.38 -16.44
C ALA A 228 -3.00 -1.73 -16.69
N GLU A 229 -2.25 -2.75 -17.11
CA GLU A 229 -2.77 -4.11 -17.28
C GLU A 229 -3.22 -4.71 -15.94
N ALA A 230 -2.45 -4.52 -14.86
CA ALA A 230 -2.86 -4.96 -13.52
C ALA A 230 -4.13 -4.24 -13.03
N ALA A 231 -4.30 -2.95 -13.33
CA ALA A 231 -5.52 -2.21 -13.04
C ALA A 231 -6.71 -2.78 -13.83
N ALA A 232 -6.55 -3.00 -15.13
CA ALA A 232 -7.59 -3.58 -15.98
C ALA A 232 -8.03 -4.99 -15.49
N ARG A 233 -7.09 -5.80 -15.00
CA ARG A 233 -7.41 -7.11 -14.39
C ARG A 233 -8.24 -6.97 -13.12
N ARG A 234 -7.90 -6.03 -12.23
CA ARG A 234 -8.68 -5.76 -11.01
C ARG A 234 -10.08 -5.27 -11.34
N ASP A 235 -10.23 -4.41 -12.34
CA ASP A 235 -11.54 -3.92 -12.79
C ASP A 235 -12.38 -5.05 -13.37
N ALA A 236 -11.76 -5.97 -14.12
CA ALA A 236 -12.44 -7.16 -14.65
C ALA A 236 -12.87 -8.12 -13.52
N GLU A 237 -12.01 -8.35 -12.52
CA GLU A 237 -12.34 -9.15 -11.33
C GLU A 237 -13.46 -8.51 -10.50
N ALA A 238 -13.43 -7.19 -10.33
CA ALA A 238 -14.48 -6.45 -9.63
C ALA A 238 -15.83 -6.57 -10.35
N LYS A 239 -15.85 -6.43 -11.68
CA LYS A 239 -17.07 -6.63 -12.48
C LYS A 239 -17.60 -8.06 -12.40
N LYS A 240 -16.72 -9.07 -12.38
CA LYS A 240 -17.12 -10.47 -12.18
C LYS A 240 -17.73 -10.68 -10.78
N ALA A 241 -17.11 -10.15 -9.74
CA ALA A 241 -17.64 -10.22 -8.38
C ALA A 241 -19.00 -9.51 -8.25
N GLU A 242 -19.19 -8.38 -8.92
CA GLU A 242 -20.49 -7.71 -8.98
C GLU A 242 -21.54 -8.54 -9.72
N ALA A 243 -21.19 -9.18 -10.83
CA ALA A 243 -22.07 -10.08 -11.55
C ALA A 243 -22.48 -11.29 -10.70
N GLU A 244 -21.54 -11.90 -9.98
CA GLU A 244 -21.81 -13.01 -9.06
C GLU A 244 -22.71 -12.60 -7.89
N THR A 245 -22.50 -11.41 -7.31
CA THR A 245 -23.37 -10.93 -6.23
C THR A 245 -24.77 -10.63 -6.73
N ARG A 246 -24.93 -10.06 -7.92
CA ARG A 246 -26.24 -9.89 -8.58
C ARG A 246 -26.91 -11.23 -8.87
N GLN A 247 -26.16 -12.24 -9.32
CA GLN A 247 -26.71 -13.57 -9.56
C GLN A 247 -27.22 -14.20 -8.25
N ARG A 248 -26.44 -14.12 -7.17
CA ARG A 248 -26.86 -14.60 -5.85
C ARG A 248 -28.10 -13.87 -5.34
N GLN A 249 -28.18 -12.55 -5.54
CA GLN A 249 -29.37 -11.77 -5.19
C GLN A 249 -30.61 -12.26 -5.97
N MET A 250 -30.48 -12.51 -7.27
CA MET A 250 -31.56 -13.04 -8.09
C MET A 250 -31.97 -14.46 -7.65
N GLU A 251 -31.03 -15.32 -7.26
CA GLU A 251 -31.31 -16.65 -6.72
C GLU A 251 -32.03 -16.57 -5.37
N THR A 252 -31.60 -15.70 -4.46
CA THR A 252 -32.29 -15.49 -3.18
C THR A 252 -33.70 -14.95 -3.36
N TRP A 253 -33.90 -14.03 -4.32
CA TRP A 253 -35.22 -13.51 -4.64
C TRP A 253 -36.14 -14.57 -5.25
N LYS A 254 -35.61 -15.44 -6.13
CA LYS A 254 -36.36 -16.60 -6.66
C LYS A 254 -36.76 -17.56 -5.55
N ALA A 255 -35.84 -17.90 -4.64
CA ALA A 255 -36.11 -18.79 -3.51
C ALA A 255 -37.17 -18.20 -2.56
N GLU A 256 -37.12 -16.90 -2.27
CA GLU A 256 -38.14 -16.23 -1.46
C GLU A 256 -39.51 -16.21 -2.16
N ALA A 257 -39.55 -15.98 -3.47
CA ALA A 257 -40.78 -16.04 -4.25
C ALA A 257 -41.38 -17.45 -4.28
N GLU A 258 -40.55 -18.48 -4.39
CA GLU A 258 -40.98 -19.88 -4.34
C GLU A 258 -41.50 -20.25 -2.95
N ALA A 259 -40.80 -19.87 -1.88
CA ALA A 259 -41.26 -20.08 -0.50
C ALA A 259 -42.62 -19.38 -0.24
N LYS A 260 -42.83 -18.17 -0.77
CA LYS A 260 -44.14 -17.49 -0.70
C LYS A 260 -45.23 -18.24 -1.46
N ARG A 261 -44.92 -18.82 -2.63
CA ARG A 261 -45.87 -19.66 -3.38
C ARG A 261 -46.24 -20.92 -2.60
N GLN A 262 -45.25 -21.65 -2.09
CA GLN A 262 -45.47 -22.84 -1.27
C GLN A 262 -46.27 -22.52 0.00
N GLY A 263 -45.96 -21.41 0.68
CA GLY A 263 -46.73 -20.94 1.83
C GLY A 263 -48.20 -20.61 1.48
N ALA A 264 -48.45 -20.00 0.33
CA ALA A 264 -49.81 -19.72 -0.15
C ALA A 264 -50.57 -21.01 -0.52
N GLU A 265 -49.91 -21.99 -1.13
CA GLU A 265 -50.47 -23.31 -1.45
C GLU A 265 -50.78 -24.10 -0.17
N ALA A 266 -49.87 -24.14 0.80
CA ALA A 266 -50.10 -24.76 2.10
C ALA A 266 -51.28 -24.09 2.84
N ALA A 267 -51.40 -22.76 2.78
CA ALA A 267 -52.53 -22.05 3.37
C ALA A 267 -53.86 -22.37 2.65
N ARG A 268 -53.85 -22.58 1.32
CA ARG A 268 -55.02 -23.05 0.58
C ARG A 268 -55.42 -24.47 1.01
N HIS A 269 -54.47 -25.38 1.12
CA HIS A 269 -54.71 -26.75 1.57
C HIS A 269 -55.28 -26.79 2.99
N ALA A 270 -54.70 -26.02 3.92
CA ALA A 270 -55.19 -25.92 5.29
C ALA A 270 -56.63 -25.38 5.37
N ARG A 271 -56.98 -24.40 4.51
CA ARG A 271 -58.36 -23.90 4.40
C ARG A 271 -59.33 -24.95 3.85
N GLU A 272 -58.89 -25.71 2.85
CA GLU A 272 -59.70 -26.81 2.29
C GLU A 272 -59.93 -27.92 3.32
N GLU A 273 -58.89 -28.34 4.05
CA GLU A 273 -59.03 -29.32 5.13
C GLU A 273 -59.92 -28.82 6.27
N ALA A 274 -59.78 -27.56 6.68
CA ALA A 274 -60.65 -26.96 7.69
C ALA A 274 -62.11 -26.94 7.21
N ALA A 275 -62.35 -26.60 5.95
CA ALA A 275 -63.69 -26.65 5.35
C ALA A 275 -64.27 -28.07 5.33
N ARG A 276 -63.46 -29.09 5.00
CA ARG A 276 -63.86 -30.50 5.07
C ARG A 276 -64.25 -30.92 6.49
N ARG A 277 -63.44 -30.57 7.50
CA ARG A 277 -63.76 -30.86 8.91
C ARG A 277 -65.08 -30.23 9.34
N VAL A 278 -65.34 -28.98 8.96
CA VAL A 278 -66.62 -28.30 9.24
C VAL A 278 -67.79 -29.00 8.55
N GLN A 279 -67.62 -29.49 7.31
CA GLN A 279 -68.65 -30.28 6.62
C GLN A 279 -68.90 -31.63 7.29
N GLU A 280 -67.84 -32.34 7.69
CA GLU A 280 -67.95 -33.60 8.43
C GLU A 280 -68.65 -33.41 9.77
N GLU A 281 -68.32 -32.35 10.52
CA GLU A 281 -68.95 -32.02 11.79
C GLU A 281 -70.43 -31.68 11.60
N LYS A 282 -70.78 -30.90 10.57
CA LYS A 282 -72.18 -30.63 10.20
C LYS A 282 -72.94 -31.91 9.86
N ALA A 283 -72.35 -32.81 9.07
CA ALA A 283 -72.96 -34.10 8.73
C ALA A 283 -73.16 -34.99 9.97
N ARG A 284 -72.21 -34.99 10.91
CA ARG A 284 -72.35 -35.69 12.20
C ARG A 284 -73.47 -35.09 13.06
N ALA A 285 -73.50 -33.77 13.19
CA ALA A 285 -74.55 -33.07 13.93
C ALA A 285 -75.94 -33.31 13.34
N GLU A 286 -76.05 -33.36 12.01
CA GLU A 286 -77.29 -33.70 11.33
C GLU A 286 -77.72 -35.15 11.60
N LYS A 287 -76.80 -36.12 11.54
CA LYS A 287 -77.09 -37.52 11.91
C LYS A 287 -77.60 -37.64 13.35
N VAL A 288 -76.94 -36.99 14.31
CA VAL A 288 -77.38 -36.95 15.71
C VAL A 288 -78.78 -36.33 15.83
N ARG A 289 -79.06 -35.27 15.06
CA ARG A 289 -80.39 -34.64 15.03
C ARG A 289 -81.45 -35.58 14.46
N GLN A 290 -81.13 -36.33 13.39
CA GLN A 290 -82.02 -37.32 12.81
C GLN A 290 -82.27 -38.49 13.78
N GLU A 291 -81.26 -38.96 14.50
CA GLU A 291 -81.39 -39.99 15.53
C GLU A 291 -82.30 -39.52 16.68
N LYS A 292 -82.04 -38.33 17.24
CA LYS A 292 -82.91 -37.73 18.27
C LYS A 292 -84.36 -37.57 17.80
N ALA A 293 -84.57 -37.16 16.55
CA ALA A 293 -85.92 -37.05 15.98
C ALA A 293 -86.61 -38.42 15.84
N ARG A 294 -85.86 -39.48 15.52
CA ARG A 294 -86.39 -40.86 15.49
C ARG A 294 -86.74 -41.35 16.89
N GLU A 295 -85.88 -41.10 17.87
CA GLU A 295 -86.15 -41.42 19.28
C GLU A 295 -87.39 -40.68 19.80
N GLU A 296 -87.50 -39.37 19.53
CA GLU A 296 -88.67 -38.57 19.91
C GLU A 296 -89.94 -39.09 19.23
N LYS A 297 -89.87 -39.45 17.95
CA LYS A 297 -91.02 -40.06 17.24
C LYS A 297 -91.42 -41.40 17.86
N ALA A 298 -90.46 -42.27 18.19
CA ALA A 298 -90.73 -43.55 18.86
C ALA A 298 -91.35 -43.35 20.26
N LEU A 299 -90.91 -42.33 21.00
CA LEU A 299 -91.52 -41.94 22.27
C LEU A 299 -92.95 -41.43 22.07
N ARG A 300 -93.21 -40.57 21.07
CA ARG A 300 -94.56 -40.10 20.74
C ARG A 300 -95.50 -41.24 20.33
N GLU A 301 -95.04 -42.20 19.53
CA GLU A 301 -95.82 -43.39 19.16
C GLU A 301 -96.14 -44.26 20.38
N ARG A 302 -95.19 -44.43 21.32
CA ARG A 302 -95.45 -45.11 22.61
C ARG A 302 -96.49 -44.38 23.46
N VAL A 303 -96.46 -43.06 23.50
CA VAL A 303 -97.44 -42.25 24.26
C VAL A 303 -98.81 -42.26 23.58
N GLN A 304 -98.88 -42.25 22.24
CA GLN A 304 -100.15 -42.33 21.49
C GLN A 304 -100.81 -43.71 21.56
N ALA A 305 -100.07 -44.79 21.84
CA ALA A 305 -100.63 -46.12 22.07
C ALA A 305 -101.38 -46.25 23.42
N ALA A 306 -101.34 -45.22 24.29
CA ALA A 306 -101.88 -45.28 25.66
C ALA A 306 -103.04 -44.28 25.96
N ALA A 307 -103.64 -43.64 24.95
CA ALA A 307 -104.74 -42.68 25.19
C ALA A 307 -105.99 -42.96 24.31
N PRO A 308 -107.21 -42.90 24.88
CA PRO A 308 -108.45 -43.13 24.13
C PRO A 308 -108.84 -41.93 23.25
N ARG A 309 -109.46 -42.24 22.11
CA ARG A 309 -110.00 -41.29 21.11
C ARG A 309 -110.92 -40.23 21.73
N PRO A 310 -110.81 -38.97 21.27
CA PRO A 310 -111.96 -38.07 21.18
C PRO A 310 -112.10 -37.41 19.79
N ALA A 311 -113.20 -36.69 19.66
CA ALA A 311 -113.96 -36.45 18.44
C ALA A 311 -113.62 -35.18 17.62
N GLN A 312 -114.02 -35.28 16.35
CA GLN A 312 -114.41 -34.31 15.30
C GLN A 312 -114.46 -32.77 15.55
N LYS A 313 -113.83 -32.04 14.58
CA LYS A 313 -114.21 -30.75 13.89
C LYS A 313 -114.17 -29.41 14.71
N PRO A 314 -114.15 -28.18 14.09
CA PRO A 314 -114.14 -27.74 12.66
C PRO A 314 -113.15 -26.57 12.23
N LYS A 315 -112.91 -26.47 10.91
CA LYS A 315 -112.83 -25.31 9.95
C LYS A 315 -112.18 -23.91 10.27
N GLU A 316 -111.16 -23.55 9.44
CA GLU A 316 -110.86 -22.26 8.70
C GLU A 316 -110.74 -20.89 9.42
N PRO A 317 -110.14 -19.80 8.82
CA PRO A 317 -109.75 -19.60 7.41
C PRO A 317 -108.35 -19.01 7.11
N GLU A 318 -108.03 -19.09 5.82
CA GLU A 318 -106.91 -18.54 5.07
C GLU A 318 -106.71 -17.02 5.21
N LYS A 319 -105.45 -16.56 5.20
CA LYS A 319 -105.08 -15.19 4.78
C LYS A 319 -104.00 -15.21 3.70
N LYS A 320 -104.26 -14.34 2.73
CA LYS A 320 -103.76 -14.27 1.36
C LYS A 320 -102.33 -13.72 1.23
N ALA A 321 -101.78 -14.04 0.06
CA ALA A 321 -100.54 -13.60 -0.55
C ALA A 321 -100.33 -12.07 -0.62
N VAL A 322 -99.06 -11.65 -0.56
CA VAL A 322 -98.53 -10.45 -1.23
C VAL A 322 -97.12 -10.75 -1.76
N LEU A 323 -97.02 -10.84 -3.09
CA LEU A 323 -95.85 -10.51 -3.92
C LEU A 323 -96.29 -9.30 -4.79
N PRO A 324 -95.50 -8.77 -5.74
CA PRO A 324 -94.11 -8.29 -5.73
C PRO A 324 -94.04 -6.82 -6.24
N THR A 325 -92.92 -6.09 -6.07
CA THR A 325 -92.69 -4.88 -6.90
C THR A 325 -91.23 -4.60 -7.23
N VAL A 326 -91.03 -4.38 -8.53
CA VAL A 326 -89.85 -4.01 -9.31
C VAL A 326 -89.70 -2.49 -9.33
N GLN A 327 -88.46 -1.97 -9.42
CA GLN A 327 -87.99 -0.72 -10.08
C GLN A 327 -86.84 -0.10 -9.26
N GLY A 328 -85.73 0.35 -9.81
CA GLY A 328 -85.32 0.53 -11.20
C GLY A 328 -83.90 1.11 -11.23
N MET A 329 -83.27 0.99 -12.41
CA MET A 329 -82.31 1.91 -13.03
C MET A 329 -81.46 2.84 -12.13
N SER A 330 -80.12 2.73 -12.23
CA SER A 330 -79.35 3.71 -13.03
C SER A 330 -77.88 3.34 -13.12
N ARG A 331 -77.36 3.30 -14.37
CA ARG A 331 -75.97 3.60 -14.69
C ARG A 331 -75.63 4.99 -14.15
N VAL A 332 -74.53 5.14 -13.41
CA VAL A 332 -73.54 6.23 -13.61
C VAL A 332 -72.23 5.76 -12.95
N ALA A 333 -71.15 5.76 -13.74
CA ALA A 333 -69.80 5.56 -13.28
C ALA A 333 -69.34 6.71 -12.38
N PRO A 334 -68.68 6.47 -11.23
CA PRO A 334 -67.97 7.55 -10.56
C PRO A 334 -66.57 7.70 -11.17
N LEU A 335 -66.36 8.88 -11.75
CA LEU A 335 -65.05 9.45 -11.99
C LEU A 335 -64.22 9.44 -10.70
N ARG A 336 -63.01 8.91 -10.87
CA ARG A 336 -61.80 9.11 -10.07
C ARG A 336 -61.69 10.54 -9.51
N PRO A 337 -61.66 10.74 -8.18
CA PRO A 337 -60.99 11.88 -7.59
C PRO A 337 -59.50 11.57 -7.43
N ALA A 338 -58.67 12.53 -7.83
CA ALA A 338 -57.23 12.53 -7.61
C ALA A 338 -56.87 12.43 -6.11
N PRO A 339 -55.71 11.87 -5.76
CA PRO A 339 -55.25 11.77 -4.38
C PRO A 339 -54.90 13.15 -3.82
N GLN A 340 -55.49 13.53 -2.69
CA GLN A 340 -54.96 14.60 -1.84
C GLN A 340 -54.04 14.02 -0.75
N PRO A 341 -52.96 14.76 -0.38
CA PRO A 341 -51.91 14.27 0.51
C PRO A 341 -52.37 14.35 1.97
N VAL A 342 -52.42 13.20 2.64
CA VAL A 342 -52.60 13.14 4.10
C VAL A 342 -51.25 13.39 4.77
N ALA A 343 -51.19 14.42 5.62
CA ALA A 343 -50.07 14.77 6.46
C ALA A 343 -49.74 13.64 7.49
N PRO A 344 -48.47 13.50 7.91
CA PRO A 344 -48.05 12.39 8.76
C PRO A 344 -48.58 12.52 10.19
N ALA A 345 -49.40 11.54 10.60
CA ALA A 345 -49.77 11.34 12.00
C ALA A 345 -48.62 10.69 12.77
N VAL A 346 -48.26 11.33 13.88
CA VAL A 346 -47.24 10.92 14.85
C VAL A 346 -47.61 9.56 15.47
N PRO A 347 -46.72 8.55 15.50
CA PRO A 347 -47.02 7.28 16.14
C PRO A 347 -46.98 7.42 17.67
N LYS A 348 -48.12 7.16 18.33
CA LYS A 348 -48.17 6.82 19.76
C LYS A 348 -47.69 5.39 19.94
N ILE A 349 -46.58 5.25 20.67
CA ILE A 349 -46.05 3.96 21.12
C ILE A 349 -46.94 3.47 22.26
N VAL A 350 -47.71 2.42 22.00
CA VAL A 350 -48.40 1.63 23.03
C VAL A 350 -47.54 0.40 23.30
N VAL A 351 -46.90 0.38 24.46
CA VAL A 351 -46.18 -0.79 24.99
C VAL A 351 -47.22 -1.71 25.60
N THR A 352 -47.50 -2.84 24.96
CA THR A 352 -48.18 -3.98 25.59
C THR A 352 -47.13 -5.03 25.93
N GLU A 353 -46.87 -5.20 27.23
CA GLU A 353 -46.12 -6.31 27.78
C GLU A 353 -46.88 -7.62 27.55
N ALA A 354 -46.20 -8.59 26.94
CA ALA A 354 -46.64 -9.98 26.85
C ALA A 354 -45.61 -10.88 27.56
N PRO A 355 -46.05 -11.90 28.31
CA PRO A 355 -45.20 -12.65 29.24
C PRO A 355 -44.26 -13.64 28.53
N ALA A 356 -43.05 -13.73 29.08
CA ALA A 356 -41.95 -14.56 28.60
C ALA A 356 -42.22 -16.07 28.80
N ALA A 357 -41.99 -16.86 27.74
CA ALA A 357 -41.83 -18.30 27.82
C ALA A 357 -40.33 -18.66 28.05
N PRO A 358 -40.03 -19.75 28.78
CA PRO A 358 -38.72 -20.03 29.34
C PRO A 358 -37.65 -20.42 28.29
N ARG A 359 -36.44 -19.95 28.58
CA ARG A 359 -35.20 -20.07 27.81
C ARG A 359 -34.64 -21.51 27.89
N ALA A 360 -34.20 -22.05 26.75
CA ALA A 360 -33.32 -23.21 26.70
C ALA A 360 -31.87 -22.76 26.95
N GLU A 361 -31.19 -23.48 27.82
CA GLU A 361 -29.79 -23.32 28.22
C GLU A 361 -28.84 -23.80 27.12
N GLU A 362 -27.78 -23.03 26.85
CA GLU A 362 -26.55 -23.51 26.22
C GLU A 362 -25.33 -22.76 26.79
N PRO A 363 -24.14 -23.40 26.78
CA PRO A 363 -23.22 -23.33 27.92
C PRO A 363 -22.17 -22.20 27.88
N ASP A 364 -21.73 -21.89 29.09
CA ASP A 364 -20.63 -21.02 29.49
C ASP A 364 -19.34 -21.19 28.68
N THR A 365 -18.92 -20.12 28.02
CA THR A 365 -17.48 -19.82 27.83
C THR A 365 -17.24 -18.31 27.79
N THR A 366 -17.10 -17.65 28.95
CA THR A 366 -16.49 -16.30 29.00
C THR A 366 -15.76 -16.04 30.33
N GLY A 367 -14.50 -16.48 30.40
CA GLY A 367 -13.48 -15.76 31.15
C GLY A 367 -12.89 -14.67 30.25
N GLY A 368 -12.95 -13.39 30.68
CA GLY A 368 -12.41 -12.29 29.87
C GLY A 368 -12.78 -10.90 30.36
N GLN A 369 -12.42 -10.61 31.60
CA GLN A 369 -12.48 -9.32 32.28
C GLN A 369 -11.92 -8.17 31.42
N THR A 370 -12.79 -7.33 30.85
CA THR A 370 -12.42 -6.06 30.21
C THR A 370 -12.52 -4.92 31.23
N SER A 371 -11.41 -4.55 31.87
CA SER A 371 -11.31 -3.27 32.58
C SER A 371 -10.98 -2.16 31.58
N GLY A 372 -11.86 -1.16 31.52
CA GLY A 372 -11.81 -0.08 30.54
C GLY A 372 -10.65 0.90 30.71
N ARG A 373 -10.33 1.56 29.60
CA ARG A 373 -9.87 2.95 29.57
C ARG A 373 -10.20 3.56 28.20
N GLY A 374 -11.20 4.44 28.23
CA GLY A 374 -11.16 5.74 27.56
C GLY A 374 -11.02 5.77 26.04
N GLY A 375 -12.17 5.84 25.36
CA GLY A 375 -12.43 6.94 24.42
C GLY A 375 -11.54 7.06 23.20
N TRP A 376 -11.67 6.15 22.23
CA TRP A 376 -11.30 6.42 20.84
C TRP A 376 -12.56 6.42 19.99
N LYS A 377 -12.99 7.62 19.61
CA LYS A 377 -14.12 7.87 18.70
C LYS A 377 -13.88 7.16 17.36
N SER A 378 -14.72 6.17 17.08
CA SER A 378 -15.30 5.81 15.78
C SER A 378 -14.59 6.33 14.53
N VAL A 379 -13.44 5.74 14.17
CA VAL A 379 -13.07 5.63 12.75
C VAL A 379 -13.89 4.47 12.21
N ARG A 380 -14.81 4.76 11.30
CA ARG A 380 -15.55 3.74 10.53
C ARG A 380 -14.53 2.79 9.91
N ARG A 381 -14.34 1.62 10.53
CA ARG A 381 -13.56 0.54 9.94
C ARG A 381 -14.33 0.12 8.71
N ASP A 382 -13.71 0.34 7.56
CA ASP A 382 -14.20 -0.16 6.29
C ASP A 382 -14.50 -1.66 6.44
N PRO A 383 -15.77 -2.09 6.32
CA PRO A 383 -16.15 -3.49 6.57
C PRO A 383 -15.40 -4.45 5.65
N ALA A 384 -15.01 -4.00 4.46
CA ALA A 384 -14.17 -4.75 3.53
C ALA A 384 -12.77 -5.06 4.09
N ARG A 385 -12.17 -4.11 4.82
CA ARG A 385 -10.83 -4.29 5.42
C ARG A 385 -10.89 -5.19 6.65
N ALA A 386 -11.97 -5.11 7.42
CA ALA A 386 -12.24 -6.01 8.54
C ALA A 386 -12.44 -7.46 8.05
N LEU A 387 -13.18 -7.67 6.97
CA LEU A 387 -13.37 -9.00 6.37
C LEU A 387 -12.08 -9.56 5.75
N ALA A 388 -11.26 -8.73 5.11
CA ALA A 388 -9.97 -9.17 4.58
C ALA A 388 -8.98 -9.57 5.69
N GLN A 389 -8.95 -8.83 6.82
CA GLN A 389 -8.13 -9.19 7.97
C GLN A 389 -8.66 -10.41 8.73
N ALA A 390 -9.98 -10.62 8.74
CA ALA A 390 -10.58 -11.82 9.31
C ALA A 390 -10.25 -13.06 8.48
N LYS A 391 -10.27 -12.98 7.14
CA LYS A 391 -9.84 -14.08 6.26
C LYS A 391 -8.35 -14.40 6.37
N ALA A 392 -7.49 -13.40 6.53
CA ALA A 392 -6.05 -13.62 6.66
C ALA A 392 -5.62 -14.20 8.02
N LYS A 393 -6.48 -14.14 9.04
CA LYS A 393 -6.21 -14.71 10.38
C LYS A 393 -6.85 -16.08 10.62
N ALA A 394 -7.66 -16.58 9.68
CA ALA A 394 -8.13 -17.95 9.74
C ALA A 394 -6.92 -18.88 9.57
N LYS A 395 -6.58 -19.61 10.63
CA LYS A 395 -5.59 -20.69 10.55
C LYS A 395 -6.03 -21.63 9.42
N PRO A 396 -5.13 -22.04 8.49
CA PRO A 396 -5.49 -23.00 7.46
C PRO A 396 -5.99 -24.25 8.17
N ALA A 397 -7.29 -24.52 8.04
CA ALA A 397 -7.96 -25.57 8.81
C ALA A 397 -7.55 -26.97 8.31
N ASN A 398 -6.84 -27.07 7.19
CA ASN A 398 -6.48 -28.31 6.57
C ASN A 398 -5.02 -28.32 6.09
N ARG A 399 -4.34 -29.45 6.29
CA ARG A 399 -2.94 -29.65 5.89
C ARG A 399 -2.76 -29.58 4.37
N ALA A 400 -3.80 -29.97 3.61
CA ALA A 400 -3.84 -29.83 2.16
C ALA A 400 -3.73 -28.37 1.72
N ASP A 401 -4.53 -27.48 2.31
CA ASP A 401 -4.51 -26.04 1.98
C ASP A 401 -3.16 -25.39 2.30
N ALA A 402 -2.47 -25.86 3.34
CA ALA A 402 -1.13 -25.39 3.67
C ALA A 402 -0.08 -25.83 2.64
N ILE A 403 -0.20 -27.04 2.09
CA ILE A 403 0.67 -27.55 1.02
C ILE A 403 0.42 -26.79 -0.28
N ASP A 404 -0.85 -26.56 -0.64
CA ASP A 404 -1.21 -25.80 -1.84
C ASP A 404 -0.75 -24.34 -1.75
N LEU A 405 -0.87 -23.71 -0.58
CA LEU A 405 -0.41 -22.35 -0.36
C LEU A 405 1.14 -22.25 -0.38
N ALA A 406 1.84 -23.27 0.13
CA ALA A 406 3.29 -23.36 0.03
C ALA A 406 3.77 -23.56 -1.42
N GLN A 407 3.12 -24.44 -2.18
CA GLN A 407 3.41 -24.66 -3.60
C GLN A 407 3.10 -23.41 -4.44
N ALA A 408 1.99 -22.73 -4.17
CA ALA A 408 1.65 -21.47 -4.83
C ALA A 408 2.66 -20.35 -4.52
N ALA A 409 3.14 -20.27 -3.28
CA ALA A 409 4.20 -19.33 -2.90
C ALA A 409 5.52 -19.64 -3.62
N GLN A 410 5.88 -20.92 -3.74
CA GLN A 410 7.10 -21.36 -4.43
C GLN A 410 7.03 -21.07 -5.93
N ALA A 411 5.90 -21.37 -6.58
CA ALA A 411 5.66 -21.02 -7.99
C ALA A 411 5.66 -19.50 -8.22
N ALA A 412 5.20 -18.70 -7.26
CA ALA A 412 5.26 -17.24 -7.34
C ALA A 412 6.71 -16.71 -7.22
N ILE A 413 7.54 -17.34 -6.39
CA ILE A 413 8.97 -17.02 -6.28
C ILE A 413 9.70 -17.40 -7.58
N GLU A 414 9.42 -18.57 -8.15
CA GLU A 414 10.02 -19.00 -9.42
C GLU A 414 9.63 -18.08 -10.59
N ARG A 415 8.35 -17.69 -10.68
CA ARG A 415 7.89 -16.70 -11.64
C ARG A 415 8.52 -15.33 -11.42
N PHE A 416 8.71 -14.92 -10.16
CA PHE A 416 9.39 -13.66 -9.84
C PHE A 416 10.86 -13.68 -10.27
N ILE A 417 11.56 -14.80 -10.09
CA ILE A 417 12.95 -15.00 -10.54
C ILE A 417 13.02 -14.99 -12.07
N ALA A 418 12.09 -15.68 -12.75
CA ALA A 418 12.00 -15.72 -14.20
C ALA A 418 11.65 -14.33 -14.82
N GLU A 419 10.67 -13.61 -14.28
CA GLU A 419 10.22 -12.31 -14.79
C GLU A 419 11.19 -11.17 -14.51
N ARG A 420 11.96 -11.23 -13.42
CA ARG A 420 12.98 -10.22 -13.10
C ARG A 420 14.21 -10.34 -13.99
N GLY A 421 14.32 -11.37 -14.82
CA GLY A 421 15.52 -11.60 -15.60
C GLY A 421 16.75 -11.65 -14.71
N VAL A 422 16.61 -12.17 -13.47
CA VAL A 422 17.74 -12.71 -12.72
C VAL A 422 18.10 -14.00 -13.45
N THR A 423 18.58 -13.83 -14.68
CA THR A 423 19.46 -14.80 -15.30
C THR A 423 20.50 -15.07 -14.23
N LYS A 424 20.76 -16.35 -13.93
CA LYS A 424 21.97 -16.78 -13.25
C LYS A 424 23.15 -16.44 -14.18
N SER A 425 23.34 -15.15 -14.47
CA SER A 425 24.40 -14.63 -15.32
C SER A 425 25.66 -14.72 -14.48
N GLU A 426 26.45 -15.75 -14.73
CA GLU A 426 27.92 -15.84 -14.52
C GLU A 426 28.46 -15.72 -13.08
N SER A 427 27.66 -15.19 -12.15
CA SER A 427 27.92 -15.14 -10.71
C SER A 427 27.96 -16.51 -10.03
N SER A 428 27.48 -17.56 -10.72
CA SER A 428 27.53 -18.94 -10.25
C SER A 428 28.96 -19.39 -9.87
N GLY A 429 29.95 -19.09 -10.72
CA GLY A 429 31.33 -19.50 -10.48
C GLY A 429 31.95 -18.79 -9.27
N ILE A 430 31.85 -17.45 -9.25
CA ILE A 430 32.43 -16.63 -8.18
C ILE A 430 31.75 -16.90 -6.85
N GLN A 431 30.42 -16.99 -6.83
CA GLN A 431 29.67 -17.26 -5.62
C GLN A 431 29.97 -18.67 -5.08
N ALA A 432 30.21 -19.65 -5.95
CA ALA A 432 30.67 -20.97 -5.54
C ALA A 432 32.07 -20.93 -4.90
N VAL A 433 33.02 -20.18 -5.46
CA VAL A 433 34.35 -19.98 -4.83
C VAL A 433 34.21 -19.31 -3.47
N VAL A 434 33.48 -18.20 -3.39
CA VAL A 434 33.27 -17.44 -2.15
C VAL A 434 32.63 -18.33 -1.09
N SER A 435 31.62 -19.11 -1.46
CA SER A 435 30.94 -20.02 -0.52
C SER A 435 31.88 -21.13 -0.03
N ARG A 436 32.74 -21.69 -0.89
CA ARG A 436 33.72 -22.71 -0.49
C ARG A 436 34.84 -22.15 0.37
N LEU A 437 35.30 -20.92 0.09
CA LEU A 437 36.25 -20.19 0.94
C LEU A 437 35.64 -19.95 2.33
N GLN A 438 34.40 -19.47 2.39
CA GLN A 438 33.68 -19.26 3.67
C GLN A 438 33.48 -20.58 4.43
N ALA A 439 33.16 -21.68 3.74
CA ALA A 439 33.05 -23.01 4.36
C ALA A 439 34.37 -23.52 4.95
N ARG A 440 35.52 -23.04 4.44
CA ARG A 440 36.86 -23.31 4.98
C ARG A 440 37.30 -22.32 6.08
N GLY A 441 36.43 -21.39 6.47
CA GLY A 441 36.67 -20.44 7.55
C GLY A 441 37.23 -19.09 7.13
N TYR A 442 37.36 -18.82 5.81
CA TYR A 442 37.83 -17.53 5.31
C TYR A 442 36.71 -16.48 5.31
N ILE A 443 37.01 -15.26 5.78
CA ILE A 443 36.12 -14.10 5.68
C ILE A 443 36.40 -13.39 4.37
N VAL A 444 35.48 -13.52 3.41
CA VAL A 444 35.58 -12.91 2.08
C VAL A 444 34.62 -11.73 1.98
N VAL A 445 35.13 -10.52 1.75
CA VAL A 445 34.36 -9.28 1.58
C VAL A 445 34.64 -8.69 0.20
N ARG A 446 33.60 -8.22 -0.50
CA ARG A 446 33.73 -7.52 -1.78
C ARG A 446 33.81 -6.03 -1.53
N ASP A 447 34.87 -5.39 -2.02
CA ASP A 447 35.08 -3.95 -1.99
C ASP A 447 34.92 -3.34 -3.40
N GLU A 448 34.97 -2.01 -3.52
CA GLU A 448 34.85 -1.31 -4.81
C GLU A 448 35.96 -1.66 -5.81
N THR A 449 37.14 -2.08 -5.31
CA THR A 449 38.33 -2.37 -6.11
C THR A 449 38.66 -3.86 -6.24
N GLY A 450 37.86 -4.77 -5.65
CA GLY A 450 38.14 -6.19 -5.67
C GLY A 450 37.59 -6.97 -4.47
N TRP A 451 38.34 -7.96 -4.01
CA TRP A 451 37.99 -8.83 -2.88
C TRP A 451 39.04 -8.74 -1.77
N THR A 452 38.58 -8.74 -0.53
CA THR A 452 39.43 -8.77 0.67
C THR A 452 39.15 -10.06 1.44
N ILE A 453 40.18 -10.90 1.64
CA ILE A 453 40.11 -12.18 2.32
C ILE A 453 40.87 -12.10 3.65
N ASP A 454 40.19 -12.38 4.76
CA ASP A 454 40.70 -12.33 6.15
C ASP A 454 41.37 -11.02 6.54
N GLN A 455 40.98 -9.91 5.89
CA GLN A 455 41.60 -8.58 6.05
C GLN A 455 43.11 -8.52 5.69
N ARG A 456 43.68 -9.59 5.15
CA ARG A 456 45.12 -9.73 4.88
C ARG A 456 45.43 -9.82 3.39
N HIS A 457 44.57 -10.46 2.62
CA HIS A 457 44.79 -10.65 1.19
C HIS A 457 43.81 -9.79 0.39
N ARG A 458 44.33 -8.87 -0.41
CA ARG A 458 43.56 -8.13 -1.40
C ARG A 458 43.77 -8.74 -2.76
N VAL A 459 42.67 -8.99 -3.45
CA VAL A 459 42.63 -9.58 -4.79
C VAL A 459 41.86 -8.65 -5.71
N GLY A 460 42.50 -8.14 -6.76
CA GLY A 460 41.94 -7.09 -7.62
C GLY A 460 41.01 -7.61 -8.71
N SER A 461 41.15 -8.88 -9.09
CA SER A 461 40.41 -9.49 -10.18
C SER A 461 39.80 -10.84 -9.78
N GLU A 462 38.80 -11.28 -10.56
CA GLU A 462 38.18 -12.60 -10.37
C GLU A 462 39.18 -13.73 -10.60
N ALA A 463 40.06 -13.60 -11.61
CA ALA A 463 41.11 -14.56 -11.91
C ALA A 463 42.04 -14.80 -10.72
N GLU A 464 42.44 -13.72 -10.02
CA GLU A 464 43.26 -13.86 -8.83
C GLU A 464 42.48 -14.49 -7.66
N LEU A 465 41.16 -14.26 -7.55
CA LEU A 465 40.33 -14.92 -6.53
C LEU A 465 40.27 -16.44 -6.77
N PHE A 466 40.15 -16.86 -8.03
CA PHE A 466 40.25 -18.28 -8.41
C PHE A 466 41.65 -18.84 -8.11
N ALA A 467 42.72 -18.12 -8.46
CA ALA A 467 44.10 -18.53 -8.16
C ALA A 467 44.36 -18.65 -6.66
N PHE A 468 43.81 -17.74 -5.84
CA PHE A 468 43.87 -17.83 -4.38
C PHE A 468 43.14 -19.07 -3.86
N ALA A 469 41.94 -19.35 -4.38
CA ALA A 469 41.18 -20.54 -3.99
C ALA A 469 41.90 -21.85 -4.39
N GLU A 470 42.49 -21.89 -5.59
CA GLU A 470 43.27 -23.01 -6.10
C GLU A 470 44.55 -23.25 -5.26
N ALA A 471 45.28 -22.18 -4.92
CA ALA A 471 46.43 -22.24 -4.02
C ALA A 471 46.08 -22.76 -2.61
N ARG A 472 44.81 -22.71 -2.21
CA ARG A 472 44.27 -23.27 -0.97
C ARG A 472 43.61 -24.65 -1.14
N GLY A 473 43.76 -25.28 -2.31
CA GLY A 473 43.21 -26.60 -2.61
C GLY A 473 41.70 -26.62 -2.83
N ILE A 474 41.09 -25.48 -3.16
CA ILE A 474 39.66 -25.37 -3.48
C ILE A 474 39.52 -25.36 -5.00
N THR A 475 39.52 -26.54 -5.61
CA THR A 475 39.34 -26.69 -7.05
C THR A 475 37.86 -26.64 -7.42
N LEU A 476 37.48 -25.72 -8.31
CA LEU A 476 36.17 -25.73 -8.96
C LEU A 476 36.18 -26.71 -10.14
N SER A 477 36.21 -28.01 -9.87
CA SER A 477 35.85 -28.96 -10.93
C SER A 477 34.36 -28.79 -11.23
N VAL A 478 34.05 -28.43 -12.47
CA VAL A 478 32.67 -28.26 -12.99
C VAL A 478 31.90 -29.60 -13.04
N ALA A 479 32.54 -30.72 -12.70
CA ALA A 479 31.92 -32.04 -12.66
C ALA A 479 31.45 -32.40 -11.24
N ALA A 480 30.19 -32.08 -10.92
CA ALA A 480 29.31 -32.83 -10.02
C ALA A 480 27.86 -32.40 -10.25
#